data_AF-A0A4R3JRQ2-F1
#
_entry.id   AF-A0A4R3JRQ2-F1
#
_cell.length_a   1.000
_cell.length_b   1.000
_cell.length_c   1.000
_cell.angle_alpha   90.00
_cell.angle_beta   90.00
_cell.angle_gamma   90.00
#
_symmetry.space_group_name_H-M   'P 1'
#
loop_
_entity.id
_entity.type
_entity.pdbx_description
1 polymer ?
#
loop_
_entity_poly.entity_id
_entity_poly.type
_entity_poly.pdbx_seq_one_letter_code
_entity_poly.pdbx_strand_id
1 'polypeptide(L)'
;MGFNVLDTLNSKSRQQAQTGQLSNWYANMTYEETKAGIRDGITKIKESFVEVGYYLRKIQRTEEYKADGYKDIWEFADQEYGLHRSTASRWMKMNELFSQNGESPYLKEEYQQFGKSQLQEMLYLEEDTRQQVTKDMTVREIRELRKTEESIGNPMQEEIPGQMEIHDYPEVVEGITEEPFLEPQTVTEEQQEVPREEIIEAEYKEAFPGLKNKEEREAFLNDYQKWPVWCRNTYTEETFYRYDLPDGSAIIVKEYPYTSWKGESEGKEKYLLKPDTKHFADGKTNITALIEHLKEVGKCQK
;
A
#
# COMPACT_ATOMS: atom_id res chain seq x y z
N MET A 1 23.26 -0.06 -22.66
CA MET A 1 24.38 0.12 -21.71
C MET A 1 23.85 -0.30 -20.36
N GLY A 2 24.40 -1.34 -19.76
CA GLY A 2 23.84 -1.97 -18.55
C GLY A 2 23.90 -1.03 -17.34
N PHE A 3 22.81 -1.00 -16.58
CA PHE A 3 22.70 -0.32 -15.30
C PHE A 3 23.79 -0.86 -14.36
N ASN A 4 24.76 -0.03 -14.00
CA ASN A 4 25.85 -0.43 -13.13
C ASN A 4 25.46 -0.12 -11.69
N VAL A 5 25.22 -1.16 -10.89
CA VAL A 5 24.87 -1.05 -9.46
C VAL A 5 25.90 -0.21 -8.69
N LEU A 6 27.15 -0.13 -9.17
CA LEU A 6 28.21 0.70 -8.59
C LEU A 6 27.89 2.20 -8.61
N ASP A 7 27.04 2.66 -9.53
CA ASP A 7 26.66 4.08 -9.61
C ASP A 7 25.71 4.51 -8.48
N THR A 8 25.02 3.55 -7.86
CA THR A 8 24.09 3.76 -6.72
C THR A 8 24.79 3.81 -5.36
N LEU A 9 26.11 3.58 -5.32
CA LEU A 9 26.87 3.48 -4.08
C LEU A 9 27.50 4.83 -3.68
N ASN A 10 27.53 5.11 -2.37
CA ASN A 10 28.21 6.24 -1.73
C ASN A 10 29.70 6.34 -2.17
N SER A 11 30.26 7.55 -2.18
CA SER A 11 31.64 7.85 -2.58
C SER A 11 32.73 6.98 -1.95
N LYS A 12 32.56 6.50 -0.69
CA LYS A 12 33.50 5.53 -0.07
C LYS A 12 33.40 4.13 -0.67
N SER A 13 32.21 3.75 -1.09
CA SER A 13 31.89 2.43 -1.63
C SER A 13 32.38 2.25 -3.07
N ARG A 14 32.47 3.33 -3.87
CA ARG A 14 33.11 3.31 -5.21
C ARG A 14 34.61 3.02 -5.16
N GLN A 15 35.32 3.49 -4.13
CA GLN A 15 36.76 3.26 -4.00
C GLN A 15 37.11 1.81 -3.63
N GLN A 16 36.22 1.11 -2.93
CA GLN A 16 36.46 -0.26 -2.47
C GLN A 16 35.92 -1.33 -3.43
N ALA A 17 34.96 -1.00 -4.30
CA ALA A 17 34.52 -1.91 -5.36
C ALA A 17 35.57 -2.12 -6.47
N GLN A 18 36.55 -1.22 -6.60
CA GLN A 18 37.65 -1.34 -7.57
C GLN A 18 38.70 -2.42 -7.18
N THR A 19 38.65 -2.98 -5.97
CA THR A 19 39.66 -3.97 -5.51
C THR A 19 39.28 -5.44 -5.75
N GLY A 20 38.18 -5.72 -6.46
CA GLY A 20 37.91 -7.06 -7.00
C GLY A 20 37.55 -8.14 -5.96
N GLN A 21 37.30 -7.77 -4.71
CA GLN A 21 36.61 -8.63 -3.75
C GLN A 21 35.20 -8.10 -3.55
N LEU A 22 34.19 -8.85 -4.01
CA LEU A 22 32.82 -8.77 -3.51
C LEU A 22 32.84 -9.19 -2.02
N SER A 23 33.37 -8.31 -1.19
CA SER A 23 33.27 -8.43 0.25
C SER A 23 31.77 -8.40 0.59
N ASN A 24 31.30 -9.36 1.40
CA ASN A 24 30.00 -9.26 2.05
C ASN A 24 30.07 -8.16 3.12
N TRP A 25 30.39 -6.93 2.72
CA TRP A 25 30.56 -5.79 3.61
C TRP A 25 29.26 -5.52 4.39
N TYR A 26 28.11 -5.85 3.79
CA TYR A 26 26.79 -5.82 4.41
C TYR A 26 26.61 -6.83 5.56
N ALA A 27 27.39 -7.92 5.60
CA ALA A 27 27.27 -8.94 6.65
C ALA A 27 27.84 -8.49 8.01
N ASN A 28 28.70 -7.45 8.02
CA ASN A 28 29.33 -6.93 9.25
C ASN A 28 28.99 -5.45 9.50
N MET A 29 27.91 -4.93 8.92
CA MET A 29 27.49 -3.54 9.18
C MET A 29 27.11 -3.33 10.63
N THR A 30 27.54 -2.21 11.20
CA THR A 30 27.07 -1.78 12.51
C THR A 30 25.60 -1.35 12.45
N TYR A 31 24.95 -1.30 13.61
CA TYR A 31 23.58 -0.82 13.73
C TYR A 31 23.39 0.61 13.17
N GLU A 32 24.36 1.49 13.42
CA GLU A 32 24.31 2.88 12.93
C GLU A 32 24.51 2.96 11.41
N GLU A 33 25.39 2.14 10.84
CA GLU A 33 25.55 2.06 9.38
C GLU A 33 24.30 1.48 8.71
N THR A 34 23.65 0.50 9.34
CA THR A 34 22.39 -0.08 8.84
C THR A 34 21.28 0.95 8.85
N LYS A 35 21.14 1.74 9.93
CA LYS A 35 20.22 2.89 9.99
C LYS A 35 20.52 3.93 8.92
N ALA A 36 21.79 4.23 8.67
CA ALA A 36 22.19 5.16 7.62
C ALA A 36 21.79 4.63 6.24
N GLY A 37 21.97 3.33 5.98
CA GLY A 37 21.51 2.68 4.75
C GLY A 37 20.00 2.77 4.52
N ILE A 38 19.20 2.60 5.59
CA ILE A 38 17.73 2.78 5.51
C ILE A 38 17.39 4.23 5.13
N ARG A 39 18.02 5.22 5.79
CA ARG A 39 17.78 6.65 5.49
C ARG A 39 18.18 7.01 4.05
N ASP A 40 19.28 6.46 3.56
CA ASP A 40 19.74 6.63 2.18
C ASP A 40 18.77 6.00 1.18
N GLY A 41 18.29 4.78 1.45
CA GLY A 41 17.26 4.11 0.63
C GLY A 41 15.97 4.92 0.54
N ILE A 42 15.48 5.46 1.66
CA ILE A 42 14.29 6.34 1.69
C ILE A 42 14.54 7.62 0.88
N THR A 43 15.76 8.17 0.94
CA THR A 43 16.17 9.36 0.18
C THR A 43 16.22 9.08 -1.33
N LYS A 44 16.69 7.91 -1.74
CA LYS A 44 16.68 7.49 -3.14
C LYS A 44 15.27 7.32 -3.68
N ILE A 45 14.36 6.72 -2.90
CA ILE A 45 12.96 6.54 -3.31
C ILE A 45 12.30 7.88 -3.66
N LYS A 46 12.52 8.94 -2.85
CA LYS A 46 11.94 10.27 -3.17
C LYS A 46 12.56 10.90 -4.41
N GLU A 47 13.84 10.67 -4.66
CA GLU A 47 14.53 11.14 -5.87
C GLU A 47 14.01 10.40 -7.10
N SER A 48 13.78 9.09 -6.99
CA SER A 48 13.18 8.27 -8.05
C SER A 48 11.80 8.78 -8.47
N PHE A 49 10.95 9.28 -7.56
CA PHE A 49 9.65 9.85 -7.96
C PHE A 49 9.81 11.09 -8.85
N VAL A 50 10.78 11.96 -8.54
CA VAL A 50 11.07 13.15 -9.35
C VAL A 50 11.66 12.74 -10.70
N GLU A 51 12.56 11.76 -10.70
CA GLU A 51 13.19 11.22 -11.90
C GLU A 51 12.18 10.55 -12.86
N VAL A 52 11.34 9.65 -12.36
CA VAL A 52 10.29 9.01 -13.17
C VAL A 52 9.30 10.05 -13.68
N GLY A 53 8.90 11.01 -12.84
CA GLY A 53 8.06 12.13 -13.25
C GLY A 53 8.65 12.95 -14.40
N TYR A 54 9.97 13.15 -14.44
CA TYR A 54 10.66 13.79 -15.57
C TYR A 54 10.54 12.96 -16.84
N TYR A 55 10.81 11.65 -16.78
CA TYR A 55 10.75 10.79 -17.96
C TYR A 55 9.34 10.70 -18.54
N LEU A 56 8.32 10.56 -17.69
CA LEU A 56 6.92 10.59 -18.11
C LEU A 56 6.57 11.92 -18.80
N ARG A 57 7.00 13.06 -18.24
CA ARG A 57 6.79 14.38 -18.86
C ARG A 57 7.54 14.54 -20.18
N LYS A 58 8.76 14.04 -20.28
CA LYS A 58 9.56 14.06 -21.51
C LYS A 58 8.84 13.28 -22.61
N ILE A 59 8.46 12.04 -22.34
CA ILE A 59 7.74 11.16 -23.28
C ILE A 59 6.39 11.77 -23.65
N GLN A 60 5.68 12.37 -22.70
CA GLN A 60 4.42 13.08 -22.98
C GLN A 60 4.62 14.23 -23.97
N ARG A 61 5.71 15.01 -23.82
CA ARG A 61 6.02 16.16 -24.66
C ARG A 61 6.52 15.78 -26.06
N THR A 62 7.29 14.70 -26.15
CA THR A 62 7.79 14.18 -27.43
C THR A 62 6.77 13.29 -28.14
N GLU A 63 5.69 12.92 -27.45
CA GLU A 63 4.67 11.99 -27.91
C GLU A 63 5.24 10.63 -28.33
N GLU A 64 6.39 10.24 -27.78
CA GLU A 64 7.11 8.99 -28.11
C GLU A 64 6.24 7.74 -27.84
N TYR A 65 5.35 7.81 -26.85
CA TYR A 65 4.39 6.73 -26.53
C TYR A 65 3.49 6.34 -27.71
N LYS A 66 3.27 7.24 -28.69
CA LYS A 66 2.46 6.91 -29.87
C LYS A 66 3.18 5.95 -30.82
N ALA A 67 4.51 5.86 -30.76
CA ALA A 67 5.27 4.92 -31.59
C ALA A 67 4.94 3.46 -31.25
N ASP A 68 4.62 3.21 -29.98
CA ASP A 68 4.25 1.89 -29.46
C ASP A 68 2.73 1.66 -29.46
N GLY A 69 1.95 2.60 -30.01
CA GLY A 69 0.50 2.46 -30.19
C GLY A 69 -0.36 2.94 -29.03
N TYR A 70 0.25 3.50 -27.97
CA TYR A 70 -0.49 4.03 -26.83
C TYR A 70 -1.24 5.32 -27.17
N LYS A 71 -2.47 5.46 -26.65
CA LYS A 71 -3.35 6.61 -26.85
C LYS A 71 -2.83 7.85 -26.15
N ASP A 72 -2.38 7.70 -24.92
CA ASP A 72 -1.88 8.78 -24.07
C ASP A 72 -0.80 8.29 -23.11
N ILE A 73 -0.18 9.24 -22.39
CA ILE A 73 0.87 8.95 -21.43
C ILE A 73 0.39 8.06 -20.26
N TRP A 74 -0.90 8.07 -19.94
CA TRP A 74 -1.44 7.29 -18.83
C TRP A 74 -1.56 5.82 -19.21
N GLU A 75 -2.05 5.54 -20.41
CA GLU A 75 -2.10 4.18 -20.95
C GLU A 75 -0.68 3.58 -21.06
N PHE A 76 0.28 4.36 -21.57
CA PHE A 76 1.69 3.98 -21.60
C PHE A 76 2.24 3.66 -20.21
N ALA A 77 2.03 4.55 -19.23
CA ALA A 77 2.56 4.37 -17.88
C ALA A 77 1.96 3.14 -17.18
N ASP A 78 0.67 2.89 -17.40
CA ASP A 78 -0.07 1.77 -16.81
C ASP A 78 0.34 0.43 -17.44
N GLN A 79 0.38 0.34 -18.77
CA GLN A 79 0.67 -0.92 -19.46
C GLN A 79 2.15 -1.32 -19.41
N GLU A 80 3.09 -0.37 -19.49
CA GLU A 80 4.53 -0.69 -19.48
C GLU A 80 5.08 -0.87 -18.05
N TYR A 81 4.53 -0.13 -17.08
CA TYR A 81 5.14 0.00 -15.75
C TYR A 81 4.18 -0.21 -14.57
N GLY A 82 2.90 -0.52 -14.83
CA GLY A 82 1.89 -0.65 -13.77
C GLY A 82 1.59 0.67 -13.05
N LEU A 83 1.92 1.82 -13.65
CA LEU A 83 1.73 3.12 -13.04
C LEU A 83 0.37 3.71 -13.41
N HIS A 84 -0.61 3.47 -12.55
CA HIS A 84 -1.94 4.06 -12.68
C HIS A 84 -1.88 5.59 -12.80
N ARG A 85 -2.87 6.14 -13.52
CA ARG A 85 -2.98 7.57 -13.84
C ARG A 85 -2.77 8.51 -12.64
N SER A 86 -3.33 8.18 -11.48
CA SER A 86 -3.23 9.00 -10.27
C SER A 86 -1.79 9.10 -9.75
N THR A 87 -1.03 8.00 -9.78
CA THR A 87 0.38 7.94 -9.36
C THR A 87 1.28 8.61 -10.39
N ALA A 88 1.10 8.29 -11.68
CA ALA A 88 1.84 8.93 -12.76
C ALA A 88 1.66 10.45 -12.74
N SER A 89 0.43 10.94 -12.62
CA SER A 89 0.13 12.37 -12.55
C SER A 89 0.79 13.04 -11.33
N ARG A 90 0.81 12.36 -10.18
CA ARG A 90 1.44 12.88 -8.97
C ARG A 90 2.95 13.00 -9.11
N TRP A 91 3.61 11.99 -9.67
CA TRP A 91 5.07 12.02 -9.88
C TRP A 91 5.46 13.08 -10.91
N MET A 92 4.69 13.24 -11.98
CA MET A 92 4.88 14.32 -12.94
C MET A 92 4.73 15.69 -12.28
N LYS A 93 3.74 15.88 -11.38
CA LYS A 93 3.58 17.13 -10.61
C LYS A 93 4.73 17.37 -9.62
N MET A 94 5.19 16.31 -8.94
CA MET A 94 6.39 16.39 -8.08
C MET A 94 7.61 16.83 -8.87
N ASN A 95 7.78 16.31 -10.09
CA ASN A 95 8.85 16.73 -10.95
C ASN A 95 8.74 18.21 -11.33
N GLU A 96 7.57 18.64 -11.77
CA GLU A 96 7.31 20.04 -12.15
C GLU A 96 7.67 21.03 -11.02
N LEU A 97 7.32 20.70 -9.77
CA LEU A 97 7.48 21.61 -8.64
C LEU A 97 8.83 21.51 -7.92
N PHE A 98 9.38 20.30 -7.76
CA PHE A 98 10.52 20.05 -6.88
C PHE A 98 11.81 19.73 -7.62
N SER A 99 11.78 19.59 -8.95
CA SER A 99 12.99 19.37 -9.74
C SER A 99 13.80 20.65 -9.94
N GLN A 100 15.08 20.49 -10.27
CA GLN A 100 15.92 21.60 -10.70
C GLN A 100 15.34 22.25 -11.97
N ASN A 101 15.08 23.55 -11.90
CA ASN A 101 14.50 24.34 -13.00
C ASN A 101 13.12 23.86 -13.50
N GLY A 102 12.43 22.99 -12.74
CA GLY A 102 11.09 22.49 -13.09
C GLY A 102 11.05 21.51 -14.27
N GLU A 103 12.19 21.05 -14.77
CA GLU A 103 12.30 20.15 -15.92
C GLU A 103 13.60 19.34 -15.89
N SER A 104 13.82 18.60 -14.81
CA SER A 104 15.04 17.83 -14.58
C SER A 104 14.73 16.54 -13.85
N PRO A 105 15.48 15.44 -14.07
CA PRO A 105 15.34 14.25 -13.24
C PRO A 105 15.86 14.46 -11.81
N TYR A 106 16.56 15.57 -11.53
CA TYR A 106 17.22 15.83 -10.26
C TYR A 106 16.36 16.68 -9.34
N LEU A 107 16.22 16.24 -8.08
CA LEU A 107 15.60 17.01 -7.01
C LEU A 107 16.42 18.30 -6.73
N LYS A 108 15.72 19.42 -6.54
CA LYS A 108 16.34 20.70 -6.17
C LYS A 108 16.95 20.61 -4.77
N GLU A 109 18.10 21.25 -4.57
CA GLU A 109 18.89 21.13 -3.33
C GLU A 109 18.09 21.51 -2.08
N GLU A 110 17.24 22.54 -2.17
CA GLU A 110 16.37 22.98 -1.07
C GLU A 110 15.39 21.90 -0.59
N TYR A 111 14.98 20.97 -1.47
CA TYR A 111 14.04 19.91 -1.14
C TYR A 111 14.70 18.60 -0.70
N GLN A 112 16.03 18.49 -0.75
CA GLN A 112 16.75 17.27 -0.37
C GLN A 112 16.57 16.88 1.09
N GLN A 113 16.31 17.84 1.98
CA GLN A 113 16.15 17.58 3.41
C GLN A 113 14.69 17.29 3.80
N PHE A 114 13.75 17.42 2.87
CA PHE A 114 12.36 17.07 3.09
C PHE A 114 12.15 15.56 2.94
N GLY A 115 11.22 15.02 3.73
CA GLY A 115 10.73 13.66 3.62
C GLY A 115 9.65 13.51 2.53
N LYS A 116 9.44 12.26 2.08
CA LYS A 116 8.41 11.90 1.08
C LYS A 116 7.06 12.54 1.38
N SER A 117 6.53 12.29 2.58
CA SER A 117 5.20 12.76 2.97
C SER A 117 5.10 14.28 3.05
N GLN A 118 6.18 14.98 3.40
CA GLN A 118 6.19 16.45 3.40
C GLN A 118 6.06 16.99 1.98
N LEU A 119 6.87 16.46 1.04
CA LEU A 119 6.79 16.86 -0.37
C LEU A 119 5.42 16.57 -0.98
N GLN A 120 4.79 15.44 -0.61
CA GLN A 120 3.45 15.09 -1.08
C GLN A 120 2.37 16.08 -0.60
N GLU A 121 2.43 16.57 0.64
CA GLU A 121 1.50 17.60 1.12
C GLU A 121 1.77 18.96 0.46
N MET A 122 3.06 19.29 0.23
CA MET A 122 3.48 20.54 -0.41
C MET A 122 3.05 20.66 -1.88
N LEU A 123 2.67 19.55 -2.53
CA LEU A 123 2.12 19.58 -3.90
C LEU A 123 0.87 20.44 -4.03
N TYR A 124 0.06 20.51 -2.97
CA TYR A 124 -1.25 21.15 -2.97
C TYR A 124 -1.23 22.55 -2.33
N LEU A 125 -0.06 23.06 -1.96
CA LEU A 125 0.11 24.42 -1.46
C LEU A 125 0.34 25.39 -2.62
N GLU A 126 -0.12 26.63 -2.47
CA GLU A 126 0.27 27.72 -3.36
C GLU A 126 1.75 28.05 -3.19
N GLU A 127 2.34 28.71 -4.18
CA GLU A 127 3.79 28.95 -4.22
C GLU A 127 4.30 29.74 -3.00
N ASP A 128 3.57 30.78 -2.60
CA ASP A 128 3.96 31.64 -1.46
C ASP A 128 3.92 30.88 -0.12
N THR A 129 2.95 29.98 0.06
CA THR A 129 2.82 29.18 1.29
C THR A 129 3.77 27.99 1.28
N ARG A 130 4.00 27.38 0.12
CA ARG A 130 4.99 26.32 -0.07
C ARG A 130 6.40 26.79 0.31
N GLN A 131 6.77 28.03 0.00
CA GLN A 131 8.06 28.61 0.39
C GLN A 131 8.22 28.83 1.90
N GLN A 132 7.11 28.90 2.66
CA GLN A 132 7.14 29.03 4.12
C GLN A 132 7.35 27.68 4.83
N VAL A 133 7.17 26.56 4.12
CA VAL A 133 7.35 25.24 4.70
C VAL A 133 8.83 24.98 4.96
N THR A 134 9.15 24.59 6.19
CA THR A 134 10.51 24.19 6.58
C THR A 134 10.60 22.68 6.79
N LYS A 135 11.80 22.12 6.62
CA LYS A 135 12.08 20.69 6.79
C LYS A 135 11.72 20.14 8.18
N ASP A 136 11.71 20.99 9.20
CA ASP A 136 11.45 20.62 10.59
C ASP A 136 9.94 20.57 10.90
N MET A 137 9.08 21.10 10.01
CA MET A 137 7.63 21.05 10.16
C MET A 137 7.11 19.63 9.99
N THR A 138 6.20 19.24 10.86
CA THR A 138 5.49 17.97 10.77
C THR A 138 4.50 17.98 9.60
N VAL A 139 4.21 16.80 9.04
CA VAL A 139 3.17 16.63 8.00
C VAL A 139 1.82 17.23 8.44
N ARG A 140 1.50 17.15 9.74
CA ARG A 140 0.29 17.75 10.29
C ARG A 140 0.29 19.28 10.18
N GLU A 141 1.40 19.94 10.49
CA GLU A 141 1.51 21.39 10.36
C GLU A 141 1.39 21.84 8.89
N ILE A 142 1.99 21.10 7.97
CA ILE A 142 1.86 21.35 6.53
C ILE A 142 0.40 21.20 6.07
N ARG A 143 -0.33 20.20 6.59
CA ARG A 143 -1.78 20.03 6.32
C ARG A 143 -2.63 21.17 6.87
N GLU A 144 -2.29 21.71 8.03
CA GLU A 144 -3.03 22.85 8.60
C GLU A 144 -2.80 24.14 7.79
N LEU A 145 -1.60 24.32 7.20
CA LEU A 145 -1.39 25.40 6.23
C LEU A 145 -2.33 25.27 5.03
N ARG A 146 -2.47 24.05 4.47
CA ARG A 146 -3.39 23.79 3.36
C ARG A 146 -4.85 24.12 3.71
N LYS A 147 -5.33 23.67 4.88
CA LYS A 147 -6.69 23.99 5.35
C LYS A 147 -6.91 25.49 5.56
N THR A 148 -5.86 26.18 6.01
CA THR A 148 -5.90 27.64 6.19
C THR A 148 -6.05 28.33 4.83
N GLU A 149 -5.35 27.88 3.79
CA GLU A 149 -5.53 28.37 2.41
C GLU A 149 -6.92 28.05 1.85
N GLU A 150 -7.40 26.82 2.01
CA GLU A 150 -8.76 26.39 1.60
C GLU A 150 -9.86 27.27 2.22
N SER A 151 -9.64 27.80 3.43
CA SER A 151 -10.58 28.70 4.12
C SER A 151 -10.58 30.15 3.60
N ILE A 152 -9.53 30.57 2.87
CA ILE A 152 -9.29 31.96 2.46
C ILE A 152 -9.64 32.22 0.98
N GLY A 153 -9.71 31.22 0.11
CA GLY A 153 -9.96 31.44 -1.32
C GLY A 153 -10.57 30.28 -2.12
N ASN A 154 -11.82 30.48 -2.57
CA ASN A 154 -12.50 29.88 -3.74
C ASN A 154 -12.77 28.34 -3.75
N PRO A 155 -14.05 27.90 -3.81
CA PRO A 155 -14.45 26.49 -3.69
C PRO A 155 -14.42 25.80 -5.05
N MET A 156 -13.29 25.26 -5.48
CA MET A 156 -13.28 24.25 -6.55
C MET A 156 -11.98 23.46 -6.53
N GLN A 157 -11.86 22.55 -5.57
CA GLN A 157 -10.95 21.42 -5.64
C GLN A 157 -11.74 20.21 -5.16
N GLU A 158 -12.23 19.41 -6.11
CA GLU A 158 -12.89 18.14 -5.82
C GLU A 158 -11.91 17.26 -5.01
N GLU A 159 -12.33 16.88 -3.82
CA GLU A 159 -11.64 15.88 -3.01
C GLU A 159 -11.58 14.56 -3.79
N ILE A 160 -10.38 14.01 -3.98
CA ILE A 160 -10.22 12.58 -4.24
C ILE A 160 -9.85 11.94 -2.88
N PRO A 161 -10.78 11.21 -2.24
CA PRO A 161 -10.50 10.48 -1.00
C PRO A 161 -9.56 9.31 -1.32
N GLY A 162 -8.43 9.20 -0.62
CA GLY A 162 -7.50 8.11 -0.88
C GLY A 162 -6.33 8.09 0.08
N GLN A 163 -6.50 7.35 1.17
CA GLN A 163 -5.40 6.76 1.92
C GLN A 163 -4.53 5.94 0.96
N MET A 164 -3.24 5.84 1.27
CA MET A 164 -2.23 5.05 0.54
C MET A 164 -2.78 3.69 0.06
N GLU A 165 -2.68 3.41 -1.25
CA GLU A 165 -2.61 2.04 -1.75
C GLU A 165 -1.16 1.58 -1.79
N ILE A 166 -0.94 0.30 -1.48
CA ILE A 166 0.37 -0.36 -1.38
C ILE A 166 1.04 -0.50 -2.76
N HIS A 167 0.33 -0.17 -3.85
CA HIS A 167 0.75 -0.36 -5.25
C HIS A 167 1.76 0.68 -5.80
N ASP A 168 2.30 1.58 -4.98
CA ASP A 168 3.29 2.58 -5.42
C ASP A 168 4.75 2.02 -5.57
N TYR A 169 4.94 0.70 -5.58
CA TYR A 169 6.22 0.06 -5.89
C TYR A 169 6.18 -0.49 -7.32
N PRO A 170 7.10 -0.09 -8.23
CA PRO A 170 7.21 -0.76 -9.52
C PRO A 170 7.53 -2.24 -9.26
N GLU A 171 6.69 -3.14 -9.78
CA GLU A 171 7.02 -4.56 -9.83
C GLU A 171 8.33 -4.71 -10.59
N VAL A 172 9.33 -5.30 -9.94
CA VAL A 172 10.63 -5.56 -10.56
C VAL A 172 10.39 -6.61 -11.63
N VAL A 173 10.31 -6.18 -12.90
CA VAL A 173 10.20 -7.07 -14.04
C VAL A 173 11.58 -7.72 -14.26
N GLU A 174 11.79 -8.88 -13.67
CA GLU A 174 12.81 -9.82 -14.15
C GLU A 174 12.15 -11.09 -14.68
N GLY A 175 12.00 -11.12 -16.01
CA GLY A 175 12.12 -12.31 -16.85
C GLY A 175 11.38 -13.57 -16.42
N ILE A 176 10.06 -13.59 -16.58
CA ILE A 176 9.31 -14.83 -16.75
C ILE A 176 8.50 -14.69 -18.04
N THR A 177 8.77 -15.59 -18.98
CA THR A 177 8.11 -15.70 -20.29
C THR A 177 6.60 -15.60 -20.17
N GLU A 178 6.02 -14.62 -20.86
CA GLU A 178 4.58 -14.46 -21.05
C GLU A 178 4.01 -15.63 -21.85
N GLU A 179 3.02 -16.33 -21.31
CA GLU A 179 2.04 -17.03 -22.13
C GLU A 179 0.94 -16.04 -22.53
N PRO A 180 0.42 -16.10 -23.78
CA PRO A 180 -0.36 -15.02 -24.35
C PRO A 180 -1.74 -14.88 -23.70
N PHE A 181 -1.98 -13.68 -23.17
CA PHE A 181 -3.29 -13.18 -22.80
C PHE A 181 -4.16 -13.04 -24.05
N LEU A 182 -5.24 -13.82 -24.15
CA LEU A 182 -6.23 -13.70 -25.22
C LEU A 182 -7.18 -12.54 -24.89
N GLU A 183 -7.18 -11.50 -25.75
CA GLU A 183 -8.12 -10.39 -25.67
C GLU A 183 -9.59 -10.83 -25.85
N PRO A 184 -10.54 -10.28 -25.09
CA PRO A 184 -11.96 -10.53 -25.28
C PRO A 184 -12.54 -9.71 -26.44
N GLN A 185 -12.91 -10.39 -27.52
CA GLN A 185 -13.78 -9.84 -28.57
C GLN A 185 -15.21 -9.64 -28.05
N THR A 186 -15.84 -8.55 -28.49
CA THR A 186 -17.22 -8.16 -28.18
C THR A 186 -18.23 -8.76 -29.17
N VAL A 187 -19.50 -8.85 -28.72
CA VAL A 187 -20.75 -9.21 -29.45
C VAL A 187 -20.97 -10.74 -29.56
N THR A 188 -22.01 -11.36 -28.98
CA THR A 188 -23.46 -11.12 -29.15
C THR A 188 -24.23 -11.84 -28.03
N GLU A 189 -25.44 -11.37 -27.69
CA GLU A 189 -26.40 -12.04 -26.80
C GLU A 189 -26.70 -13.48 -27.28
N GLU A 190 -26.22 -14.48 -26.54
CA GLU A 190 -26.89 -15.78 -26.39
C GLU A 190 -26.26 -16.54 -25.22
N GLN A 191 -26.99 -16.53 -24.10
CA GLN A 191 -26.98 -17.49 -22.99
C GLN A 191 -25.72 -18.39 -22.84
N GLN A 192 -24.69 -17.88 -22.16
CA GLN A 192 -23.74 -18.70 -21.42
C GLN A 192 -23.48 -18.06 -20.05
N GLU A 193 -23.97 -18.73 -18.99
CA GLU A 193 -23.65 -18.42 -17.60
C GLU A 193 -22.14 -18.59 -17.38
N VAL A 194 -21.42 -17.47 -17.29
CA VAL A 194 -20.05 -17.45 -16.76
C VAL A 194 -20.16 -17.58 -15.24
N PRO A 195 -19.37 -18.43 -14.56
CA PRO A 195 -19.39 -18.51 -13.11
C PRO A 195 -18.95 -17.14 -12.58
N ARG A 196 -19.91 -16.34 -12.14
CA ARG A 196 -19.67 -15.27 -11.18
C ARG A 196 -18.87 -15.96 -10.07
N GLU A 197 -17.65 -15.50 -9.78
CA GLU A 197 -17.02 -15.85 -8.52
C GLU A 197 -18.06 -15.51 -7.46
N GLU A 198 -18.68 -16.55 -6.92
CA GLU A 198 -19.59 -16.42 -5.82
C GLU A 198 -18.72 -15.78 -4.74
N ILE A 199 -18.96 -14.49 -4.48
CA ILE A 199 -19.00 -14.06 -3.10
C ILE A 199 -20.00 -15.04 -2.49
N ILE A 200 -19.50 -16.10 -1.89
CA ILE A 200 -20.29 -16.97 -1.06
C ILE A 200 -20.63 -16.05 0.11
N GLU A 201 -21.71 -15.27 -0.02
CA GLU A 201 -22.53 -14.91 1.13
C GLU A 201 -23.04 -16.26 1.63
N ALA A 202 -22.18 -16.97 2.36
CA ALA A 202 -22.56 -18.16 3.06
C ALA A 202 -23.59 -17.69 4.06
N GLU A 203 -24.87 -17.86 3.69
CA GLU A 203 -26.02 -17.64 4.54
C GLU A 203 -26.00 -18.74 5.62
N TYR A 204 -25.01 -18.69 6.50
CA TYR A 204 -24.74 -19.70 7.50
C TYR A 204 -25.63 -19.43 8.71
N LYS A 205 -26.88 -19.85 8.63
CA LYS A 205 -27.83 -19.87 9.76
C LYS A 205 -27.59 -21.09 10.65
N GLU A 206 -26.36 -21.33 11.12
CA GLU A 206 -26.19 -22.22 12.27
C GLU A 206 -26.61 -21.45 13.53
N ALA A 207 -27.59 -22.00 14.24
CA ALA A 207 -28.07 -21.41 15.49
C ALA A 207 -26.90 -21.26 16.47
N PHE A 208 -26.69 -20.03 16.96
CA PHE A 208 -25.64 -19.72 17.91
C PHE A 208 -25.63 -20.73 19.08
N PRO A 209 -24.52 -21.46 19.32
CA PRO A 209 -24.49 -22.48 20.35
C PRO A 209 -24.70 -21.85 21.73
N GLY A 210 -25.46 -22.52 22.59
CA GLY A 210 -25.74 -22.05 23.95
C GLY A 210 -24.52 -22.20 24.88
N LEU A 211 -23.55 -21.28 24.78
CA LEU A 211 -22.29 -21.31 25.53
C LEU A 211 -22.49 -20.86 27.00
N LYS A 212 -22.56 -21.82 27.93
CA LYS A 212 -22.92 -21.60 29.35
C LYS A 212 -21.70 -21.21 30.20
N ASN A 213 -20.55 -21.85 30.00
CA ASN A 213 -19.35 -21.66 30.82
C ASN A 213 -18.18 -21.05 30.01
N LYS A 214 -17.06 -20.76 30.70
CA LYS A 214 -15.87 -20.16 30.08
C LYS A 214 -15.16 -21.12 29.12
N GLU A 215 -15.06 -22.39 29.50
CA GLU A 215 -14.39 -23.44 28.73
C GLU A 215 -15.10 -23.68 27.39
N GLU A 216 -16.43 -23.70 27.36
CA GLU A 216 -17.24 -23.80 26.15
C GLU A 216 -17.00 -22.61 25.21
N ARG A 217 -16.85 -21.39 25.74
CA ARG A 217 -16.55 -20.20 24.93
C ARG A 217 -15.14 -20.25 24.35
N GLU A 218 -14.17 -20.70 25.13
CA GLU A 218 -12.79 -20.90 24.66
C GLU A 218 -12.73 -21.99 23.59
N ALA A 219 -13.42 -23.11 23.79
CA ALA A 219 -13.50 -24.20 22.83
C ALA A 219 -14.14 -23.72 21.50
N PHE A 220 -15.25 -22.98 21.58
CA PHE A 220 -15.90 -22.38 20.41
C PHE A 220 -14.95 -21.46 19.62
N LEU A 221 -14.19 -20.60 20.32
CA LEU A 221 -13.22 -19.70 19.69
C LEU A 221 -11.97 -20.39 19.15
N ASN A 222 -11.66 -21.61 19.58
CA ASN A 222 -10.55 -22.42 19.06
C ASN A 222 -10.97 -23.27 17.86
N ASP A 223 -12.26 -23.63 17.77
CA ASP A 223 -12.87 -24.36 16.66
C ASP A 223 -13.23 -23.46 15.46
N TYR A 224 -12.65 -22.26 15.36
CA TYR A 224 -12.94 -21.29 14.30
C TYR A 224 -12.67 -21.79 12.89
N GLN A 225 -11.84 -22.82 12.71
CA GLN A 225 -11.61 -23.45 11.40
C GLN A 225 -12.87 -24.18 10.87
N LYS A 226 -13.87 -24.44 11.72
CA LYS A 226 -15.18 -24.95 11.33
C LYS A 226 -16.13 -23.84 10.87
N TRP A 227 -15.78 -22.57 11.09
CA TRP A 227 -16.60 -21.44 10.67
C TRP A 227 -16.46 -21.22 9.16
N PRO A 228 -17.44 -20.56 8.52
CA PRO A 228 -17.34 -20.17 7.12
C PRO A 228 -16.09 -19.32 6.87
N VAL A 229 -15.37 -19.68 5.79
CA VAL A 229 -14.32 -18.82 5.24
C VAL A 229 -15.00 -17.63 4.59
N TRP A 230 -14.71 -16.44 5.11
CA TRP A 230 -15.26 -15.19 4.60
C TRP A 230 -14.52 -14.72 3.36
N CYS A 231 -13.19 -14.76 3.40
CA CYS A 231 -12.34 -14.54 2.25
C CYS A 231 -10.97 -15.21 2.46
N ARG A 232 -10.32 -15.51 1.34
CA ARG A 232 -8.96 -16.02 1.31
C ARG A 232 -8.14 -15.17 0.36
N ASN A 233 -6.98 -14.72 0.82
CA ASN A 233 -6.01 -14.06 -0.04
C ASN A 233 -4.95 -15.10 -0.44
N THR A 234 -4.92 -15.47 -1.70
CA THR A 234 -3.96 -16.46 -2.23
C THR A 234 -2.55 -15.89 -2.37
N TYR A 235 -2.40 -14.58 -2.54
CA TYR A 235 -1.09 -13.92 -2.67
C TYR A 235 -0.31 -13.85 -1.35
N THR A 236 -1.03 -13.59 -0.25
CA THR A 236 -0.44 -13.51 1.11
C THR A 236 -0.72 -14.76 1.94
N GLU A 237 -1.38 -15.76 1.36
CA GLU A 237 -1.80 -17.01 2.00
C GLU A 237 -2.65 -16.80 3.27
N GLU A 238 -3.35 -15.66 3.36
CA GLU A 238 -4.18 -15.32 4.52
C GLU A 238 -5.58 -15.89 4.37
N THR A 239 -6.12 -16.44 5.46
CA THR A 239 -7.50 -16.95 5.51
C THR A 239 -8.27 -16.26 6.63
N PHE A 240 -9.45 -15.74 6.29
CA PHE A 240 -10.34 -15.07 7.22
C PHE A 240 -11.57 -15.95 7.47
N TYR A 241 -11.79 -16.35 8.71
CA TYR A 241 -12.97 -17.07 9.16
C TYR A 241 -13.91 -16.09 9.86
N ARG A 242 -15.20 -16.10 9.53
CA ARG A 242 -16.19 -15.19 10.11
C ARG A 242 -17.34 -15.95 10.74
N TYR A 243 -17.77 -15.48 11.90
CA TYR A 243 -18.98 -15.95 12.56
C TYR A 243 -19.85 -14.75 12.97
N ASP A 244 -21.06 -14.69 12.44
CA ASP A 244 -22.02 -13.63 12.78
C ASP A 244 -22.79 -14.00 14.05
N LEU A 245 -22.86 -13.06 14.99
CA LEU A 245 -23.52 -13.22 16.27
C LEU A 245 -24.96 -12.67 16.25
N PRO A 246 -25.86 -13.20 17.10
CA PRO A 246 -27.26 -12.77 17.18
C PRO A 246 -27.49 -11.29 17.51
N ASP A 247 -26.52 -10.62 18.14
CA ASP A 247 -26.58 -9.20 18.50
C ASP A 247 -26.20 -8.27 17.33
N GLY A 248 -25.90 -8.85 16.15
CA GLY A 248 -25.47 -8.13 14.95
C GLY A 248 -23.96 -7.85 14.90
N SER A 249 -23.20 -8.30 15.90
CA SER A 249 -21.73 -8.26 15.84
C SER A 249 -21.18 -9.49 15.09
N ALA A 250 -19.93 -9.44 14.64
CA ALA A 250 -19.25 -10.55 13.98
C ALA A 250 -17.87 -10.80 14.59
N ILE A 251 -17.52 -12.07 14.79
CA ILE A 251 -16.18 -12.47 15.19
C ILE A 251 -15.42 -12.90 13.95
N ILE A 252 -14.19 -12.41 13.80
CA ILE A 252 -13.32 -12.79 12.68
C ILE A 252 -11.98 -13.28 13.21
N VAL A 253 -11.52 -14.41 12.70
CA VAL A 253 -10.18 -14.95 12.95
C VAL A 253 -9.41 -14.92 11.65
N LYS A 254 -8.27 -14.24 11.66
CA LYS A 254 -7.32 -14.17 10.56
C LYS A 254 -6.15 -15.11 10.84
N GLU A 255 -5.94 -16.10 10.00
CA GLU A 255 -4.74 -16.93 9.96
C GLU A 255 -3.82 -16.46 8.83
N TYR A 256 -2.53 -16.34 9.10
CA TYR A 256 -1.55 -15.91 8.10
C TYR A 256 -0.17 -16.52 8.38
N PRO A 257 0.55 -16.99 7.34
CA PRO A 257 1.93 -17.39 7.51
C PRO A 257 2.85 -16.17 7.65
N TYR A 258 3.96 -16.35 8.34
CA TYR A 258 5.04 -15.36 8.41
C TYR A 258 6.39 -16.04 8.59
N THR A 259 7.44 -15.41 8.08
CA THR A 259 8.81 -15.91 8.25
C THR A 259 9.40 -15.37 9.54
N SER A 260 9.70 -16.26 10.47
CA SER A 260 10.48 -15.94 11.66
C SER A 260 11.95 -16.28 11.44
N TRP A 261 12.81 -15.83 12.36
CA TRP A 261 14.24 -16.22 12.39
C TRP A 261 14.47 -17.74 12.54
N LYS A 262 13.44 -18.52 12.90
CA LYS A 262 13.47 -19.99 13.00
C LYS A 262 12.86 -20.71 11.79
N GLY A 263 12.39 -19.97 10.78
CA GLY A 263 11.67 -20.49 9.62
C GLY A 263 10.20 -20.04 9.59
N GLU A 264 9.42 -20.68 8.73
CA GLU A 264 7.99 -20.44 8.56
C GLU A 264 7.21 -20.70 9.85
N SER A 265 6.26 -19.83 10.14
CA SER A 265 5.42 -19.86 11.33
C SER A 265 4.05 -19.30 10.99
N GLU A 266 3.06 -19.56 11.82
CA GLU A 266 1.69 -19.10 11.61
C GLU A 266 1.28 -18.07 12.68
N GLY A 267 0.77 -16.94 12.22
CA GLY A 267 0.19 -15.88 13.02
C GLY A 267 -1.33 -16.00 13.06
N LYS A 268 -1.93 -15.57 14.17
CA LYS A 268 -3.39 -15.57 14.36
C LYS A 268 -3.83 -14.25 14.98
N GLU A 269 -4.67 -13.52 14.27
CA GLU A 269 -5.30 -12.29 14.76
C GLU A 269 -6.81 -12.48 14.91
N LYS A 270 -7.40 -11.80 15.90
CA LYS A 270 -8.81 -11.93 16.25
C LYS A 270 -9.47 -10.56 16.26
N TYR A 271 -10.70 -10.49 15.75
CA TYR A 271 -11.45 -9.26 15.62
C TYR A 271 -12.89 -9.46 16.09
N LEU A 272 -13.46 -8.40 16.67
CA LEU A 272 -14.88 -8.27 16.99
C LEU A 272 -15.42 -7.03 16.28
N LEU A 273 -16.21 -7.23 15.24
CA LEU A 273 -16.86 -6.16 14.50
C LEU A 273 -18.24 -5.92 15.09
N LYS A 274 -18.42 -4.80 15.79
CA LYS A 274 -19.72 -4.32 16.24
C LYS A 274 -20.41 -3.52 15.13
N PRO A 275 -21.74 -3.35 15.14
CA PRO A 275 -22.46 -2.58 14.13
C PRO A 275 -21.96 -1.13 13.94
N ASP A 276 -21.33 -0.55 14.96
CA ASP A 276 -20.76 0.80 14.97
C ASP A 276 -19.26 0.85 14.60
N THR A 277 -18.65 -0.30 14.29
CA THR A 277 -17.22 -0.38 13.93
C THR A 277 -17.01 0.23 12.54
N LYS A 278 -16.27 1.35 12.47
CA LYS A 278 -16.01 2.07 11.21
C LYS A 278 -14.86 1.48 10.40
N HIS A 279 -13.78 1.06 11.06
CA HIS A 279 -12.61 0.49 10.40
C HIS A 279 -12.32 -0.90 10.93
N PHE A 280 -11.93 -1.82 10.04
CA PHE A 280 -11.63 -3.21 10.40
C PHE A 280 -10.57 -3.33 11.50
N ALA A 281 -9.55 -2.48 11.45
CA ALA A 281 -8.48 -2.44 12.45
C ALA A 281 -8.99 -2.13 13.87
N ASP A 282 -10.05 -1.33 14.00
CA ASP A 282 -10.64 -0.96 15.29
C ASP A 282 -11.30 -2.16 15.99
N GLY A 283 -11.67 -3.18 15.22
CA GLY A 283 -12.21 -4.43 15.74
C GLY A 283 -11.17 -5.36 16.36
N LYS A 284 -9.86 -5.07 16.25
CA LYS A 284 -8.80 -5.98 16.72
C LYS A 284 -8.90 -6.19 18.23
N THR A 285 -8.94 -7.45 18.65
CA THR A 285 -9.22 -7.83 20.04
C THR A 285 -8.45 -9.08 20.47
N ASN A 286 -8.69 -9.54 21.70
CA ASN A 286 -8.08 -10.73 22.27
C ASN A 286 -9.15 -11.74 22.75
N ILE A 287 -8.69 -12.95 23.09
CA ILE A 287 -9.56 -14.06 23.52
C ILE A 287 -10.41 -13.67 24.75
N THR A 288 -9.82 -12.99 25.73
CA THR A 288 -10.53 -12.60 26.97
C THR A 288 -11.72 -11.69 26.68
N ALA A 289 -11.53 -10.68 25.83
CA ALA A 289 -12.59 -9.76 25.44
C ALA A 289 -13.69 -10.45 24.60
N LEU A 290 -13.32 -11.40 23.73
CA LEU A 290 -14.30 -12.20 22.99
C LEU A 290 -15.14 -13.09 23.91
N ILE A 291 -14.53 -13.72 24.91
CA ILE A 291 -15.26 -14.53 25.91
C ILE A 291 -16.24 -13.68 26.70
N GLU A 292 -15.86 -12.45 27.07
CA GLU A 292 -16.74 -11.51 27.75
C GLU A 292 -17.92 -11.09 26.87
N HIS A 293 -17.66 -10.75 25.61
CA HIS A 293 -18.71 -10.42 24.63
C HIS A 293 -19.67 -11.59 24.41
N LEU A 294 -19.15 -12.81 24.21
CA LEU A 294 -19.97 -14.03 24.07
C LEU A 294 -20.84 -14.31 25.31
N LYS A 295 -20.37 -13.92 26.51
CA LYS A 295 -21.16 -14.02 27.74
C LYS A 295 -22.31 -13.01 27.76
N GLU A 296 -22.13 -11.81 27.20
CA GLU A 296 -23.18 -10.79 27.07
C GLU A 296 -24.23 -11.21 26.04
N VAL A 297 -23.80 -11.68 24.87
CA VAL A 297 -24.69 -12.19 23.81
C VAL A 297 -25.57 -13.33 24.32
N GLY A 298 -24.99 -14.29 25.06
CA GLY A 298 -25.74 -15.40 25.66
C GLY A 298 -26.73 -15.00 26.76
N LYS A 299 -26.63 -13.78 27.32
CA LYS A 299 -27.65 -13.24 28.24
C LYS A 299 -28.82 -12.59 27.49
N CYS A 300 -28.56 -11.96 26.35
CA CYS A 300 -29.59 -11.31 25.53
C CYS A 300 -30.53 -12.31 24.82
N GLN A 301 -30.15 -13.59 24.73
CA GLN A 301 -30.99 -14.66 24.19
C GLN A 301 -31.94 -15.33 25.21
N LYS A 302 -31.87 -14.97 26.49
CA LYS A 302 -32.76 -15.49 27.55
C LYS A 302 -33.89 -14.52 27.86
#